data_AF-A0A2V7Z9X5-F1
#
_entry.id   AF-A0A2V7Z9X5-F1
#
_cell.length_a   1.000
_cell.length_b   1.000
_cell.length_c   1.000
_cell.angle_alpha   90.00
_cell.angle_beta   90.00
_cell.angle_gamma   90.00
#
_symmetry.space_group_name_H-M   'P 1'
#
loop_
_entity.id
_entity.type
_entity.pdbx_description
1 polymer ?
#
loop_
_entity_poly.entity_id
_entity_poly.type
_entity_poly.pdbx_seq_one_letter_code
_entity_poly.pdbx_strand_id
1 'polypeptide(L)'
;MRTPLLLSLAGSAVLAGFSVAALPFSRGLFRAPRTPYDASEATFTVPAWILLRRAAEVVPPEASVVVRTEPPDATNDSYLHRFAVALLPGRKIIPAAMWSIPTPPEALSGSDYEIVVGSVPPTPSGRLVLSIPEGTVWKRRP
;
A
#
# COMPACT_ATOMS: atom_id res chain seq x y z
N MET A 1 21.33 27.40 49.16
CA MET A 1 21.98 26.80 47.97
C MET A 1 21.30 25.54 47.41
N ARG A 2 20.31 24.91 48.06
CA ARG A 2 19.69 23.66 47.57
C ARG A 2 18.53 23.87 46.57
N THR A 3 17.79 24.96 46.71
CA THR A 3 16.63 25.31 45.88
C THR A 3 16.92 25.46 44.37
N PRO A 4 18.00 26.14 43.93
CA PRO A 4 18.29 26.25 42.50
C PRO A 4 18.67 24.90 41.87
N LEU A 5 19.35 24.04 42.62
CA LEU A 5 19.78 22.72 42.15
C LEU A 5 18.57 21.78 41.94
N LEU A 6 17.58 21.84 42.84
CA LEU A 6 16.33 21.10 42.70
C LEU A 6 15.49 21.58 41.51
N LEU A 7 15.44 22.89 41.25
CA LEU A 7 14.77 23.47 40.09
C LEU A 7 15.43 23.05 38.77
N SER A 8 16.76 23.03 38.71
CA SER A 8 17.49 22.55 37.53
C SER A 8 17.25 21.06 37.28
N LEU A 9 17.28 20.23 38.33
CA LEU A 9 16.97 18.79 38.22
C LEU A 9 15.55 18.54 37.73
N ALA A 10 14.57 19.26 38.29
CA ALA A 10 13.17 19.15 37.86
C ALA A 10 13.00 19.60 36.40
N GLY A 11 13.62 20.72 36.00
CA GLY A 11 13.59 21.21 34.63
C GLY A 11 14.23 20.23 33.64
N SER A 12 15.39 19.66 33.98
CA SER A 12 16.06 18.65 33.17
C SER A 12 15.26 17.35 33.05
N ALA A 13 14.60 16.90 34.12
CA ALA A 13 13.75 15.72 34.10
C ALA A 13 12.52 15.91 33.20
N VAL A 14 11.90 17.10 33.25
CA VAL A 14 10.77 17.44 32.36
C VAL A 14 11.22 17.50 30.91
N LEU A 15 12.34 18.16 30.61
CA LEU A 15 12.89 18.22 29.24
C LEU A 15 13.30 16.85 28.71
N ALA A 16 13.87 15.98 29.55
CA ALA A 16 14.17 14.60 29.20
C ALA A 16 12.89 13.81 28.93
N GLY A 17 11.85 13.98 29.75
CA GLY A 17 10.53 13.38 29.52
C GLY A 17 9.90 13.79 28.20
N PHE A 18 9.91 15.10 27.88
CA PHE A 18 9.45 15.60 26.58
C PHE A 18 10.28 15.08 25.41
N SER A 19 11.61 15.02 25.58
CA SER A 19 12.51 14.51 24.54
C SER A 19 12.26 13.04 24.25
N VAL A 20 12.09 12.22 25.30
CA VAL A 20 11.77 10.79 25.18
C VAL A 20 10.37 10.55 24.64
N ALA A 21 9.38 11.36 25.03
CA ALA A 21 8.03 11.27 24.50
C ALA A 21 7.94 11.69 23.01
N ALA A 22 8.80 12.62 22.58
CA ALA A 22 8.92 13.04 21.19
C ALA A 22 9.69 12.02 20.32
N LEU A 23 10.34 11.02 20.92
CA LEU A 23 11.01 9.98 20.15
C LEU A 23 9.98 9.07 19.46
N PRO A 24 10.11 8.85 18.14
CA PRO A 24 9.17 8.02 17.37
C PRO A 24 9.24 6.52 17.74
N PHE A 25 10.18 6.12 18.59
CA PHE A 25 10.43 4.73 18.98
C PHE A 25 9.31 4.09 19.80
N SER A 26 8.48 4.87 20.51
CA SER A 26 7.52 4.34 21.49
C SER A 26 6.35 3.55 20.89
N ARG A 27 6.00 3.77 19.61
CA ARG A 27 4.84 3.13 18.97
C ARG A 27 5.14 1.82 18.22
N GLY A 28 6.39 1.34 18.18
CA GLY A 28 6.76 0.22 17.30
C GLY A 28 7.87 -0.73 17.78
N LEU A 29 8.47 -0.51 18.96
CA LEU A 29 9.65 -1.27 19.44
C LEU A 29 9.48 -2.81 19.50
N PHE A 30 8.26 -3.31 19.67
CA PHE A 30 7.97 -4.75 19.72
C PHE A 30 7.20 -5.28 18.51
N ARG A 31 7.04 -4.46 17.45
CA ARG A 31 6.35 -4.85 16.22
C ARG A 31 7.33 -4.79 15.05
N ALA A 32 7.68 -5.95 14.50
CA ALA A 32 8.46 -6.00 13.27
C ALA A 32 7.69 -5.29 12.15
N PRO A 33 8.35 -4.42 11.36
CA PRO A 33 7.69 -3.70 10.29
C PRO A 33 7.22 -4.69 9.22
N ARG A 34 5.93 -4.63 8.85
CA ARG A 34 5.39 -5.51 7.79
C ARG A 34 5.84 -5.10 6.40
N THR A 35 6.19 -3.82 6.23
CA THR A 35 6.71 -3.26 4.98
C THR A 35 7.78 -2.19 5.26
N PRO A 36 8.61 -1.82 4.27
CA PRO A 36 9.54 -0.69 4.38
C PRO A 36 8.89 0.67 4.69
N TYR A 37 7.55 0.76 4.61
CA TYR A 37 6.78 2.01 4.77
C TYR A 37 5.94 2.05 6.06
N ASP A 38 6.13 1.11 6.98
CA ASP A 38 5.27 0.90 8.17
C ASP A 38 5.23 2.10 9.16
N ALA A 39 6.13 3.08 9.01
CA ALA A 39 6.15 4.32 9.80
C ALA A 39 5.20 5.42 9.27
N SER A 40 4.70 5.26 8.04
CA SER A 40 3.64 6.12 7.49
C SER A 40 2.29 5.44 7.75
N GLU A 41 1.30 6.15 8.29
CA GLU A 41 -0.06 5.64 8.62
C GLU A 41 -0.89 5.18 7.40
N ALA A 42 -0.29 4.58 6.38
CA ALA A 42 -1.00 4.22 5.18
C ALA A 42 -1.68 2.84 5.35
N THR A 43 -2.89 2.85 5.92
CA THR A 43 -3.87 1.75 5.91
C THR A 43 -3.97 1.06 4.54
N PHE A 44 -3.66 1.78 3.47
CA PHE A 44 -3.69 1.35 2.08
C PHE A 44 -2.39 0.72 1.55
N THR A 45 -1.21 1.25 1.94
CA THR A 45 0.07 0.87 1.33
C THR A 45 0.51 -0.54 1.71
N VAL A 46 0.24 -0.96 2.95
CA VAL A 46 0.63 -2.30 3.41
C VAL A 46 -0.14 -3.41 2.66
N PRO A 47 -1.48 -3.38 2.57
CA PRO A 47 -2.22 -4.36 1.77
C PRO A 47 -1.79 -4.39 0.30
N ALA A 48 -1.63 -3.21 -0.32
CA ALA A 48 -1.20 -3.09 -1.70
C ALA A 48 0.19 -3.72 -1.93
N TRP A 49 1.15 -3.45 -1.05
CA TRP A 49 2.49 -4.02 -1.16
C TRP A 49 2.47 -5.54 -1.05
N ILE A 50 1.76 -6.10 -0.07
CA ILE A 50 1.65 -7.56 0.13
C ILE A 50 1.04 -8.21 -1.11
N LEU A 51 -0.09 -7.68 -1.59
CA LEU A 51 -0.77 -8.23 -2.77
C LEU A 51 0.09 -8.15 -4.02
N LEU A 52 0.71 -7.00 -4.30
CA LEU A 52 1.53 -6.82 -5.50
C LEU A 52 2.79 -7.71 -5.48
N ARG A 53 3.40 -7.92 -4.30
CA ARG A 53 4.53 -8.84 -4.14
C ARG A 53 4.13 -10.29 -4.45
N ARG A 54 2.96 -10.73 -3.98
CA ARG A 54 2.41 -12.06 -4.29
C ARG A 54 1.95 -12.18 -5.74
N ALA A 55 1.38 -11.11 -6.29
CA ALA A 55 0.97 -11.05 -7.69
C ALA A 55 2.17 -11.20 -8.64
N ALA A 56 3.34 -10.67 -8.27
CA ALA A 56 4.57 -10.81 -9.05
C ALA A 56 5.00 -12.27 -9.26
N GLU A 57 4.60 -13.19 -8.37
CA GLU A 57 4.90 -14.62 -8.46
C GLU A 57 3.97 -15.36 -9.43
N VAL A 58 2.76 -14.83 -9.68
CA VAL A 58 1.72 -15.51 -10.48
C VAL A 58 1.42 -14.84 -11.81
N VAL A 59 1.71 -13.53 -11.95
CA VAL A 59 1.55 -12.79 -13.20
C VAL A 59 2.83 -12.92 -14.01
N PRO A 60 2.78 -13.49 -15.23
CA PRO A 60 3.98 -13.67 -16.04
C PRO A 60 4.61 -12.31 -16.41
N PRO A 61 5.93 -12.27 -16.65
CA PRO A 61 6.56 -11.13 -17.32
C PRO A 61 5.85 -10.81 -18.64
N GLU A 62 5.94 -9.56 -19.09
CA GLU A 62 5.35 -9.02 -20.33
C GLU A 62 3.81 -8.92 -20.38
N ALA A 63 3.11 -9.55 -19.43
CA ALA A 63 1.67 -9.42 -19.32
C ALA A 63 1.24 -7.98 -19.03
N SER A 64 0.10 -7.60 -19.60
CA SER A 64 -0.57 -6.34 -19.28
C SER A 64 -1.44 -6.49 -18.03
N VAL A 65 -1.32 -5.53 -17.12
CA VAL A 65 -1.90 -5.60 -15.78
C VAL A 65 -2.59 -4.29 -15.45
N VAL A 66 -3.85 -4.36 -15.02
CA VAL A 66 -4.52 -3.26 -14.34
C VAL A 66 -4.54 -3.54 -12.83
N VAL A 67 -4.26 -2.52 -12.03
CA VAL A 67 -4.34 -2.58 -10.56
C VAL A 67 -5.35 -1.55 -10.09
N ARG A 68 -6.35 -1.97 -9.31
CA ARG A 68 -7.41 -1.11 -8.78
C ARG A 68 -7.83 -1.47 -7.37
N THR A 69 -8.51 -0.55 -6.69
CA THR A 69 -9.16 -0.80 -5.40
C THR A 69 -10.59 -1.32 -5.57
N GLU A 70 -11.05 -2.05 -4.55
CA GLU A 70 -12.45 -2.36 -4.35
C GLU A 70 -12.82 -2.03 -2.89
N PRO A 71 -13.74 -1.07 -2.64
CA PRO A 71 -14.50 -0.30 -3.64
C PRO A 71 -13.63 0.63 -4.50
N PRO A 72 -14.07 1.00 -5.72
CA PRO A 72 -13.30 1.86 -6.62
C PRO A 72 -13.01 3.24 -6.03
N ASP A 73 -11.74 3.66 -6.06
CA ASP A 73 -11.29 4.96 -5.60
C ASP A 73 -10.16 5.47 -6.50
N ALA A 74 -10.48 6.45 -7.35
CA ALA A 74 -9.56 6.99 -8.34
C ALA A 74 -8.29 7.63 -7.74
N THR A 75 -8.38 8.14 -6.51
CA THR A 75 -7.23 8.72 -5.81
C THR A 75 -6.26 7.62 -5.43
N ASN A 76 -6.76 6.57 -4.77
CA ASN A 76 -5.98 5.41 -4.38
C ASN A 76 -5.44 4.64 -5.60
N ASP A 77 -6.23 4.51 -6.66
CA ASP A 77 -5.84 3.87 -7.92
C ASP A 77 -4.69 4.61 -8.62
N SER A 78 -4.70 5.95 -8.57
CA SER A 78 -3.58 6.76 -9.10
C SER A 78 -2.28 6.50 -8.35
N TYR A 79 -2.34 6.28 -7.03
CA TYR A 79 -1.19 5.88 -6.24
C TYR A 79 -0.78 4.42 -6.51
N LEU A 80 -1.76 3.50 -6.64
CA LEU A 80 -1.49 2.09 -6.95
C LEU A 80 -0.77 1.91 -8.26
N HIS A 81 -1.11 2.69 -9.29
CA HIS A 81 -0.40 2.62 -10.56
C HIS A 81 1.10 2.83 -10.36
N ARG A 82 1.50 3.84 -9.59
CA ARG A 82 2.92 4.12 -9.30
C ARG A 82 3.58 2.98 -8.51
N PHE A 83 2.87 2.42 -7.53
CA PHE A 83 3.35 1.28 -6.75
C PHE A 83 3.50 0.01 -7.60
N ALA A 84 2.54 -0.26 -8.47
CA ALA A 84 2.54 -1.41 -9.36
C ALA A 84 3.69 -1.35 -10.37
N VAL A 85 3.97 -0.16 -10.93
CA VAL A 85 5.14 0.05 -11.81
C VAL A 85 6.44 -0.35 -11.11
N ALA A 86 6.59 -0.02 -9.82
CA ALA A 86 7.78 -0.37 -9.05
C ALA A 86 7.83 -1.86 -8.62
N LEU A 87 6.69 -2.46 -8.30
CA LEU A 87 6.61 -3.79 -7.69
C LEU A 87 6.40 -4.94 -8.70
N LEU A 88 6.01 -4.63 -9.93
CA LEU A 88 5.78 -5.61 -11.01
C LEU A 88 6.71 -5.32 -12.20
N PRO A 89 8.04 -5.42 -12.02
CA PRO A 89 8.99 -5.13 -13.10
C PRO A 89 8.77 -6.07 -14.28
N GLY A 90 8.89 -5.52 -15.50
CA GLY A 90 8.71 -6.25 -16.75
C GLY A 90 7.24 -6.51 -17.16
N ARG A 91 6.24 -6.01 -16.41
CA ARG A 91 4.82 -6.07 -16.79
C ARG A 91 4.36 -4.71 -17.32
N LYS A 92 3.39 -4.72 -18.25
CA LYS A 92 2.80 -3.49 -18.79
C LYS A 92 1.67 -3.03 -17.87
N ILE A 93 1.92 -2.04 -17.02
CA ILE A 93 0.93 -1.54 -16.07
C ILE A 93 0.01 -0.52 -16.76
N ILE A 94 -1.27 -0.83 -16.83
CA ILE A 94 -2.33 0.07 -17.31
C ILE A 94 -2.92 0.77 -16.08
N PRO A 95 -2.92 2.12 -16.02
CA PRO A 95 -3.52 2.83 -14.89
C PRO A 95 -5.03 2.61 -14.86
N ALA A 96 -5.58 2.27 -13.69
CA ALA A 96 -7.03 2.28 -13.47
C ALA A 96 -7.57 3.72 -13.28
N ALA A 97 -6.70 4.63 -12.83
CA ALA A 97 -6.93 6.05 -12.77
C ALA A 97 -5.63 6.81 -12.99
N MET A 98 -5.72 8.03 -13.55
CA MET A 98 -4.60 8.94 -13.76
C MET A 98 -4.98 10.32 -13.24
N TRP A 99 -4.17 10.88 -12.33
CA TRP A 99 -4.46 12.16 -11.65
C TRP A 99 -5.84 12.21 -10.99
N SER A 100 -6.22 11.13 -10.30
CA SER A 100 -7.54 10.94 -9.67
C SER A 100 -8.72 10.94 -10.65
N ILE A 101 -8.47 10.75 -11.95
CA ILE A 101 -9.50 10.58 -12.97
C ILE A 101 -9.55 9.10 -13.36
N PRO A 102 -10.69 8.40 -13.20
CA PRO A 102 -10.84 7.02 -13.62
C PRO A 102 -10.56 6.85 -15.12
N THR A 103 -9.86 5.77 -15.45
CA THR A 103 -9.61 5.38 -16.84
C THR A 103 -10.88 4.72 -17.41
N PRO A 104 -11.30 5.07 -18.64
CA PRO A 104 -12.48 4.49 -19.26
C PRO A 104 -12.40 2.95 -19.35
N PRO A 105 -13.50 2.21 -19.12
CA PRO A 105 -13.50 0.75 -19.14
C PRO A 105 -12.94 0.15 -20.44
N GLU A 106 -13.12 0.82 -21.57
CA GLU A 106 -12.63 0.39 -22.89
C GLU A 106 -11.10 0.34 -22.90
N ALA A 107 -10.44 1.31 -22.27
CA ALA A 107 -8.98 1.34 -22.16
C ALA A 107 -8.44 0.29 -21.20
N LEU A 108 -9.26 -0.15 -20.23
CA LEU A 108 -8.89 -1.21 -19.29
C LEU A 108 -9.13 -2.61 -19.88
N SER A 109 -10.04 -2.74 -20.84
CA SER A 109 -10.47 -4.03 -21.42
C SER A 109 -9.30 -4.86 -21.99
N GLY A 110 -8.30 -4.22 -22.57
CA GLY A 110 -7.12 -4.87 -23.17
C GLY A 110 -6.04 -5.34 -22.19
N SER A 111 -6.36 -5.47 -20.89
CA SER A 111 -5.44 -6.02 -19.88
C SER A 111 -5.56 -7.54 -19.77
N ASP A 112 -4.43 -8.24 -19.67
CA ASP A 112 -4.38 -9.70 -19.48
C ASP A 112 -4.74 -10.10 -18.04
N TYR A 113 -4.38 -9.26 -17.08
CA TYR A 113 -4.62 -9.47 -15.65
C TYR A 113 -5.21 -8.24 -14.98
N GLU A 114 -6.05 -8.51 -13.99
CA GLU A 114 -6.60 -7.51 -13.08
C GLU A 114 -6.25 -7.87 -11.64
N ILE A 115 -5.58 -6.95 -10.95
CA ILE A 115 -5.25 -7.05 -9.52
C ILE A 115 -6.18 -6.09 -8.77
N VAL A 116 -6.93 -6.64 -7.83
CA VAL A 116 -7.90 -5.88 -7.03
C VAL A 116 -7.45 -5.88 -5.58
N VAL A 117 -7.12 -4.70 -5.05
CA VAL A 117 -6.78 -4.46 -3.64
C VAL A 117 -8.06 -4.23 -2.86
N GLY A 118 -8.29 -4.98 -1.79
CA GLY A 118 -9.51 -4.89 -0.98
C GLY A 118 -10.43 -6.08 -1.19
N SER A 119 -11.75 -5.85 -1.20
CA SER A 119 -12.73 -6.93 -1.31
C SER A 119 -12.76 -7.56 -2.70
N VAL A 120 -13.32 -8.77 -2.77
CA VAL A 120 -13.61 -9.43 -4.05
C VAL A 120 -14.59 -8.53 -4.84
N PRO A 121 -14.30 -8.19 -6.11
CA PRO A 121 -15.19 -7.35 -6.90
C PRO A 121 -16.53 -8.07 -7.14
N PRO A 122 -17.66 -7.34 -7.15
CA PRO A 122 -18.98 -7.93 -7.36
C PRO A 122 -19.10 -8.61 -8.72
N THR A 123 -18.39 -8.09 -9.72
CA THR A 123 -18.31 -8.65 -11.07
C THR A 123 -16.87 -9.03 -11.38
N PRO A 124 -16.51 -10.32 -11.27
CA PRO A 124 -15.16 -10.79 -11.60
C PRO A 124 -14.85 -10.62 -13.08
N SER A 125 -13.64 -10.17 -13.40
CA SER A 125 -13.20 -9.95 -14.79
C SER A 125 -12.71 -11.20 -15.52
N GLY A 126 -12.63 -12.35 -14.84
CA GLY A 126 -12.16 -13.59 -15.47
C GLY A 126 -11.91 -14.73 -14.48
N ARG A 127 -10.83 -15.48 -14.71
CA ARG A 127 -10.46 -16.63 -13.86
C ARG A 127 -9.63 -16.15 -12.68
N LEU A 128 -10.04 -16.50 -11.46
CA LEU A 128 -9.25 -16.25 -10.26
C LEU A 128 -7.91 -17.00 -10.32
N VAL A 129 -6.82 -16.30 -10.06
CA VAL A 129 -5.44 -16.85 -10.04
C VAL A 129 -4.88 -16.83 -8.61
N LEU A 130 -5.17 -15.78 -7.85
CA LEU A 130 -4.73 -15.63 -6.47
C LEU A 130 -5.83 -14.97 -5.65
N SER A 131 -6.06 -15.47 -4.44
CA SER A 131 -6.90 -14.83 -3.43
C SER A 131 -6.18 -14.89 -2.09
N ILE A 132 -5.99 -13.72 -1.50
CA ILE A 132 -5.39 -13.51 -0.18
C ILE A 132 -6.23 -12.46 0.57
N PRO A 133 -6.05 -12.28 1.90
CA PRO A 133 -6.82 -11.32 2.67
C PRO A 133 -6.76 -9.88 2.15
N GLU A 134 -5.63 -9.49 1.53
CA GLU A 134 -5.40 -8.15 1.01
C GLU A 134 -6.04 -7.90 -0.37
N GLY A 135 -6.47 -8.96 -1.07
CA GLY A 135 -7.13 -8.83 -2.37
C GLY A 135 -7.02 -10.03 -3.28
N THR A 136 -7.29 -9.80 -4.56
CA THR A 136 -7.42 -10.85 -5.57
C THR A 136 -6.70 -10.53 -6.87
N VAL A 137 -6.29 -11.57 -7.59
CA VAL A 137 -5.70 -11.47 -8.94
C VAL A 137 -6.53 -12.32 -9.89
N TRP A 138 -6.95 -11.72 -10.99
CA TRP A 138 -7.79 -12.32 -12.02
C TRP A 138 -7.04 -12.33 -13.34
N LYS A 139 -7.07 -13.46 -14.04
CA LYS A 139 -6.68 -13.54 -15.45
C LYS A 139 -7.92 -13.26 -16.29
N ARG A 140 -7.88 -12.20 -17.09
CA ARG A 140 -8.97 -11.81 -17.97
C ARG A 140 -9.09 -12.81 -19.13
N ARG A 141 -10.32 -12.99 -19.62
CA ARG A 141 -10.55 -13.78 -20.82
C ARG A 141 -10.21 -12.91 -22.04
N PRO A 142 -9.55 -13.48 -23.06
CA PRO A 142 -9.35 -12.80 -24.33
C PRO A 142 -10.69 -12.49 -25.01
#